data_AF-A0A1Q3BQG1-F1
#
_entry.id   AF-A0A1Q3BQG1-F1
#
_cell.length_a   1.000
_cell.length_b   1.000
_cell.length_c   1.000
_cell.angle_alpha   90.00
_cell.angle_beta   90.00
_cell.angle_gamma   90.00
#
_symmetry.space_group_name_H-M   'P 1'
#
loop_
_entity.id
_entity.type
_entity.pdbx_description
1 polymer ?
#
loop_
_entity_poly.entity_id
_entity_poly.type
_entity_poly.pdbx_seq_one_letter_code
_entity_poly.pdbx_strand_id
1 'polypeptide(L)'
;MELIDKEKPRMSTFKKRRMGLLKKAKELNVLCDVETCVIIFGPQSEDGSVELVTYPVESHKVMDIINKFKGKGTDRKLPKNMSEFFYLRKKKVDDQIAKLRKANKEARFPSWDTRCDAFSFDQLN
;
A
#
# COMPACT_ATOMS: atom_id res chain seq x y z
N MET A 1 8.33 3.28 -7.33
CA MET A 1 9.54 3.39 -6.48
C MET A 1 10.55 2.44 -7.08
N GLU A 2 11.64 2.97 -7.61
CA GLU A 2 12.66 2.19 -8.32
C GLU A 2 13.99 2.25 -7.54
N LEU A 3 14.87 1.29 -7.80
CA LEU A 3 16.20 1.25 -7.20
C LEU A 3 17.04 2.42 -7.74
N ILE A 4 17.84 3.05 -6.86
CA ILE A 4 18.81 4.05 -7.30
C ILE A 4 20.06 3.29 -7.77
N ASP A 5 20.33 3.31 -9.07
CA ASP A 5 21.41 2.51 -9.67
C ASP A 5 22.80 2.94 -9.21
N LYS A 6 23.02 4.27 -9.22
CA LYS A 6 24.31 4.85 -8.84
C LYS A 6 24.52 4.76 -7.33
N GLU A 7 25.64 4.18 -6.94
CA GLU A 7 25.96 3.91 -5.53
C GLU A 7 26.02 5.18 -4.67
N LYS A 8 26.80 6.19 -5.07
CA LYS A 8 26.95 7.45 -4.31
C LYS A 8 25.59 8.12 -3.98
N PRO A 9 24.69 8.39 -4.93
CA PRO A 9 23.38 8.95 -4.60
C PRO A 9 22.48 7.97 -3.85
N ARG A 10 22.58 6.64 -4.11
CA ARG A 10 21.88 5.63 -3.32
C ARG A 10 22.26 5.71 -1.84
N MET A 11 23.56 5.84 -1.54
CA MET A 11 24.09 5.95 -0.18
C MET A 11 23.72 7.25 0.53
N SER A 12 23.79 8.39 -0.17
CA SER A 12 23.32 9.66 0.38
C SER A 12 21.82 9.62 0.70
N THR A 13 21.02 9.05 -0.20
CA THR A 13 19.58 8.87 -0.02
C THR A 13 19.27 7.91 1.12
N PHE A 14 19.98 6.78 1.20
CA PHE A 14 19.83 5.78 2.26
C PHE A 14 20.04 6.42 3.64
N LYS A 15 21.16 7.10 3.86
CA LYS A 15 21.46 7.76 5.14
C LYS A 15 20.39 8.77 5.55
N LYS A 16 19.95 9.62 4.62
CA LYS A 16 18.89 10.62 4.86
C LYS A 16 17.54 9.98 5.17
N ARG A 17 17.11 8.99 4.36
CA ARG A 17 15.83 8.30 4.54
C ARG A 17 15.80 7.43 5.80
N ARG A 18 16.90 6.75 6.13
CA ARG A 18 17.06 5.99 7.37
C ARG A 18 16.81 6.88 8.58
N MET A 19 17.50 8.02 8.65
CA MET A 19 17.33 8.97 9.75
C MET A 19 15.89 9.51 9.82
N GLY A 20 15.31 9.87 8.67
CA GLY A 20 13.91 10.31 8.60
C GLY A 20 12.93 9.25 9.07
N LEU A 21 13.13 7.99 8.69
CA LEU A 21 12.27 6.88 9.07
C LEU A 21 12.32 6.61 10.58
N LEU A 22 13.51 6.58 11.17
CA LEU A 22 13.67 6.40 12.63
C LEU A 22 13.03 7.55 13.41
N LYS A 23 13.18 8.80 12.92
CA LYS A 23 12.51 9.96 13.53
C LYS A 23 10.98 9.80 13.48
N LYS A 24 10.42 9.39 12.34
CA LYS A 24 8.98 9.17 12.19
C LYS A 24 8.46 8.00 13.02
N ALA A 25 9.23 6.93 13.16
CA ALA A 25 8.88 5.83 14.06
C ALA A 25 8.79 6.29 15.52
N LYS A 26 9.75 7.13 15.96
CA LYS A 26 9.71 7.74 17.30
C LYS A 26 8.51 8.67 17.48
N GLU A 27 8.27 9.56 16.52
CA GLU A 27 7.10 10.46 16.55
C GLU A 27 5.79 9.65 16.63
N LEU A 28 5.64 8.60 15.83
CA LEU A 28 4.46 7.74 15.86
C LEU A 28 4.27 7.06 17.22
N ASN A 29 5.35 6.50 17.78
CA ASN A 29 5.31 5.87 19.10
C ASN A 29 4.88 6.85 20.19
N VAL A 30 5.44 8.06 20.21
CA VAL A 30 5.16 9.06 21.24
C VAL A 30 3.78 9.72 21.07
N LEU A 31 3.42 10.13 19.85
CA LEU A 31 2.20 10.91 19.61
C LEU A 31 0.93 10.06 19.68
N CYS A 32 1.03 8.78 19.31
CA CYS A 32 -0.13 7.91 19.25
C CYS A 32 -0.13 6.85 20.35
N ASP A 33 0.90 6.81 21.21
CA ASP A 33 1.08 5.79 22.25
C ASP A 33 0.97 4.35 21.71
N VAL A 34 1.66 4.10 20.58
CA VAL A 34 1.67 2.79 19.92
C VAL A 34 3.06 2.20 19.89
N GLU A 35 3.19 0.93 20.30
CA GLU A 35 4.43 0.17 20.13
C GLU A 35 4.85 0.15 18.65
N THR A 36 6.02 0.70 18.36
CA THR A 36 6.53 0.81 16.99
C THR A 36 7.90 0.17 16.93
N CYS A 37 8.10 -0.70 15.93
CA CYS A 37 9.37 -1.37 15.69
C CYS A 37 9.82 -1.15 14.24
N VAL A 38 11.08 -0.80 14.04
CA VAL A 38 11.72 -0.69 12.73
C VAL A 38 13.05 -1.44 12.76
N ILE A 39 13.31 -2.25 11.73
CA ILE A 39 14.54 -3.01 11.57
C ILE A 39 15.08 -2.70 10.17
N ILE A 40 16.31 -2.20 10.08
CA ILE A 40 16.94 -1.78 8.83
C ILE A 40 18.27 -2.48 8.71
N PHE A 41 18.40 -3.30 7.66
CA PHE A 41 19.68 -3.82 7.20
C PHE A 41 20.28 -2.82 6.20
N GLY A 42 21.47 -2.34 6.51
CA GLY A 42 22.24 -1.45 5.67
C GLY A 42 22.81 -2.15 4.43
N PRO A 43 23.45 -1.38 3.54
CA PRO A 43 24.26 -1.95 2.47
C PRO A 43 25.41 -2.78 3.07
N GLN A 44 25.86 -3.79 2.34
CA GLN A 44 27.06 -4.52 2.71
C GLN A 44 28.29 -3.64 2.52
N SER A 45 29.14 -3.59 3.53
CA SER A 45 30.44 -2.92 3.51
C SER A 45 31.47 -3.76 2.74
N GLU A 46 32.61 -3.17 2.39
CA GLU A 46 33.70 -3.86 1.68
C GLU A 46 34.26 -5.06 2.46
N ASP A 47 34.20 -5.02 3.80
CA ASP A 47 34.58 -6.12 4.69
C ASP A 47 33.51 -7.21 4.83
N GLY A 48 32.40 -7.09 4.10
CA GLY A 48 31.26 -8.01 4.15
C GLY A 48 30.29 -7.76 5.30
N SER A 49 30.56 -6.79 6.20
CA SER A 49 29.67 -6.46 7.31
C SER A 49 28.37 -5.78 6.84
N VAL A 50 27.28 -6.01 7.56
CA VAL A 50 25.98 -5.37 7.32
C VAL A 50 25.60 -4.57 8.56
N GLU A 51 25.44 -3.25 8.39
CA GLU A 51 24.98 -2.39 9.47
C GLU A 51 23.53 -2.73 9.83
N LEU A 52 23.28 -3.13 11.08
CA LEU A 52 21.93 -3.34 11.60
C LEU A 52 21.52 -2.12 12.44
N VAL A 53 20.42 -1.48 12.05
CA VAL A 53 19.85 -0.35 12.79
C VAL A 53 18.42 -0.67 13.17
N THR A 54 18.10 -0.51 14.46
CA THR A 54 16.75 -0.76 14.98
C THR A 54 16.16 0.48 15.66
N TYR A 55 14.84 0.52 15.68
CA TYR A 55 14.06 1.31 16.62
C TYR A 55 13.05 0.36 17.29
N PRO A 56 12.98 0.30 18.64
CA PRO A 56 13.89 0.95 19.59
C PRO A 56 15.35 0.48 19.47
N VAL A 57 16.29 1.20 20.10
CA VAL A 57 17.72 0.83 20.07
C VAL A 57 17.96 -0.38 20.96
N GLU A 58 17.15 -0.52 22.01
CA GLU A 58 17.26 -1.60 22.97
C GLU A 58 16.70 -2.91 22.39
N SER A 59 17.59 -3.88 22.20
CA SER A 59 17.27 -5.18 21.58
C SER A 59 16.13 -5.92 22.27
N HIS A 60 16.03 -5.86 23.61
CA HIS A 60 14.94 -6.51 24.35
C HIS A 60 13.56 -5.95 23.95
N LYS A 61 13.42 -4.61 23.83
CA LYS A 61 12.16 -3.99 23.41
C LYS A 61 11.75 -4.40 22.00
N VAL A 62 12.73 -4.50 21.10
CA VAL A 62 12.50 -4.99 19.72
C VAL A 62 11.97 -6.42 19.77
N MET A 63 12.60 -7.30 20.56
CA MET A 63 12.18 -8.69 20.70
C MET A 63 10.80 -8.83 21.34
N ASP A 64 10.48 -8.02 22.34
CA ASP A 64 9.14 -8.00 22.98
C ASP A 64 8.05 -7.67 21.97
N ILE A 65 8.27 -6.63 21.13
CA ILE A 65 7.34 -6.23 20.08
C ILE A 65 7.19 -7.35 19.03
N ILE A 66 8.30 -7.98 18.61
CA ILE A 66 8.27 -9.09 17.64
C ILE A 66 7.48 -10.28 18.19
N ASN A 67 7.71 -10.65 19.45
CA ASN A 67 7.03 -11.78 20.09
C ASN A 67 5.52 -11.50 20.21
N LYS A 68 5.15 -10.29 20.62
CA LYS A 68 3.75 -9.84 20.67
C LYS A 68 3.10 -9.82 19.29
N PHE A 69 3.84 -9.46 18.24
CA PHE A 69 3.37 -9.52 16.87
C PHE A 69 3.12 -10.96 16.41
N LYS A 70 4.06 -11.88 16.66
CA LYS A 70 3.92 -13.30 16.32
C LYS A 70 2.77 -13.98 17.07
N GLY A 71 2.52 -13.60 18.32
CA GLY A 71 1.43 -14.15 19.14
C GLY A 71 0.03 -13.71 18.70
N LYS A 72 -0.09 -12.61 17.94
CA LYS A 72 -1.35 -12.20 17.31
C LYS A 72 -1.45 -12.90 15.95
N GLY A 73 -2.18 -14.02 15.89
CA GLY A 73 -2.37 -14.82 14.67
C GLY A 73 -2.67 -13.96 13.41
N THR A 74 -2.33 -14.49 12.24
CA THR A 74 -2.33 -13.80 10.92
C THR A 74 -3.72 -13.48 10.36
N ASP A 75 -4.67 -13.06 11.20
CA ASP A 75 -6.06 -12.82 10.80
C ASP A 75 -6.33 -11.36 10.38
N ARG A 76 -5.35 -10.74 9.71
CA ARG A 76 -5.52 -9.39 9.18
C ARG A 76 -5.53 -9.46 7.66
N LYS A 77 -6.70 -9.22 7.07
CA LYS A 77 -6.90 -8.91 5.63
C LYS A 77 -6.23 -7.59 5.20
N LEU A 78 -5.16 -7.18 5.88
CA LEU A 78 -4.45 -5.95 5.60
C LEU A 78 -3.48 -6.19 4.44
N PRO A 79 -3.32 -5.24 3.52
CA PRO A 79 -2.31 -5.33 2.48
C PRO A 79 -0.94 -5.58 3.11
N LYS A 80 -0.22 -6.56 2.57
CA LYS A 80 1.06 -7.03 3.14
C LYS A 80 2.17 -6.00 2.94
N ASN A 81 2.00 -5.13 1.94
CA ASN A 81 2.93 -4.04 1.65
C ASN A 81 2.21 -2.87 0.95
N MET A 82 2.93 -1.75 0.83
CA MET A 82 2.41 -0.53 0.21
C MET A 82 2.09 -0.70 -1.29
N SER A 83 2.85 -1.51 -2.02
CA SER A 83 2.60 -1.75 -3.45
C SER A 83 1.25 -2.44 -3.67
N GLU A 84 0.96 -3.47 -2.88
CA GLU A 84 -0.33 -4.16 -2.87
C GLU A 84 -1.45 -3.20 -2.44
N PHE A 85 -1.25 -2.40 -1.40
CA PHE A 85 -2.21 -1.37 -0.98
C PHE A 85 -2.58 -0.42 -2.12
N PHE A 86 -1.57 0.15 -2.81
CA PHE A 86 -1.80 1.08 -3.91
C PHE A 86 -2.43 0.40 -5.11
N TYR A 87 -2.01 -0.83 -5.43
CA TYR A 87 -2.60 -1.62 -6.50
C TYR A 87 -4.10 -1.87 -6.25
N LEU A 88 -4.47 -2.34 -5.05
CA LEU A 88 -5.86 -2.62 -4.69
C LEU A 88 -6.71 -1.35 -4.75
N ARG A 89 -6.18 -0.22 -4.29
CA ARG A 89 -6.88 1.06 -4.34
C ARG A 89 -7.06 1.56 -5.77
N LYS A 90 -6.04 1.43 -6.62
CA LYS A 90 -6.11 1.76 -8.04
C LYS A 90 -7.18 0.90 -8.74
N LYS A 91 -7.13 -0.41 -8.56
CA LYS A 91 -8.11 -1.35 -9.12
C LYS A 91 -9.54 -0.97 -8.76
N LYS A 92 -9.80 -0.61 -7.50
CA LYS A 92 -11.14 -0.18 -7.06
C LYS A 92 -11.66 1.05 -7.82
N VAL A 93 -10.79 2.02 -8.09
CA VAL A 93 -11.14 3.21 -8.87
C VAL A 93 -11.38 2.84 -10.34
N ASP A 94 -10.51 2.01 -10.92
CA ASP A 94 -10.65 1.54 -12.31
C ASP A 94 -11.97 0.77 -12.52
N ASP A 95 -12.36 -0.09 -11.57
CA ASP A 95 -13.63 -0.82 -11.60
C ASP A 95 -14.84 0.12 -11.53
N GLN A 96 -14.75 1.19 -10.73
CA GLN A 96 -15.81 2.22 -10.65
C GLN A 96 -15.92 2.99 -11.97
N ILE A 97 -14.79 3.35 -12.58
CA ILE A 97 -14.77 4.01 -13.90
C ILE A 97 -15.40 3.10 -14.97
N ALA A 98 -15.07 1.81 -14.98
CA ALA A 98 -15.65 0.85 -15.93
C ALA A 98 -17.16 0.72 -15.78
N LYS A 99 -17.66 0.63 -14.54
CA LYS A 99 -19.11 0.61 -14.25
C LYS A 99 -19.81 1.88 -14.71
N LEU A 100 -19.24 3.05 -14.42
CA LEU A 100 -19.81 4.32 -14.85
C LEU A 100 -19.83 4.46 -16.37
N ARG A 101 -18.76 4.03 -17.06
CA ARG A 101 -18.73 4.03 -18.53
C ARG A 101 -19.80 3.12 -19.12
N LYS A 102 -20.02 1.95 -18.53
CA LYS A 102 -21.09 1.03 -18.95
C LYS A 102 -22.48 1.64 -18.75
N ALA A 103 -22.77 2.16 -17.55
CA ALA A 103 -24.06 2.79 -17.25
C ALA A 103 -24.32 4.03 -18.13
N ASN A 104 -23.30 4.85 -18.39
CA ASN A 104 -23.42 6.02 -19.26
C ASN A 104 -23.68 5.61 -20.73
N LYS A 105 -23.08 4.51 -21.20
CA LYS A 105 -23.37 3.95 -22.52
C LYS A 105 -24.82 3.45 -22.62
N GLU A 106 -25.30 2.74 -21.61
CA GLU A 106 -26.68 2.22 -21.54
C GLU A 106 -27.71 3.36 -21.48
N ALA A 107 -27.43 4.43 -20.73
CA ALA A 107 -28.31 5.60 -20.65
C ALA A 107 -28.35 6.40 -21.97
N ARG A 108 -27.23 6.50 -22.68
CA ARG A 108 -27.15 7.24 -23.95
C ARG A 108 -27.68 6.46 -25.14
N PHE A 109 -27.54 5.13 -25.12
CA PHE A 109 -27.96 4.23 -26.18
C PHE A 109 -28.73 3.05 -25.56
N PRO A 110 -29.98 3.28 -25.12
CA PRO A 110 -30.78 2.22 -24.55
C PRO A 110 -31.08 1.15 -25.61
N SER A 111 -31.05 -0.12 -25.19
CA SER A 111 -31.31 -1.27 -26.08
C SER A 111 -32.79 -1.40 -26.47
N TRP A 112 -33.67 -0.69 -25.77
CA TRP A 112 -35.10 -0.62 -26.01
C TRP A 112 -35.50 0.84 -26.06
N ASP A 113 -36.25 1.23 -27.08
CA ASP A 113 -36.86 2.56 -27.13
C ASP A 113 -38.22 2.45 -26.44
N THR A 114 -38.43 3.19 -25.36
CA THR A 114 -39.71 3.21 -24.64
C THR A 114 -40.86 3.71 -25.52
N ARG A 115 -40.60 4.36 -26.65
CA ARG A 115 -41.64 4.67 -27.65
C ARG A 115 -42.22 3.40 -28.28
N CYS A 116 -41.46 2.31 -28.31
CA CYS A 116 -41.93 1.02 -28.80
C CYS A 116 -42.97 0.36 -27.87
N ASP A 117 -43.07 0.77 -26.61
CA ASP A 117 -44.08 0.28 -25.66
C ASP A 117 -45.51 0.69 -26.05
N ALA A 118 -45.66 1.71 -26.90
CA ALA A 118 -46.96 2.21 -27.35
C ALA A 118 -47.50 1.51 -28.60
N PHE A 119 -46.70 0.66 -29.26
CA PHE A 119 -47.12 -0.08 -30.44
C PHE A 119 -47.80 -1.39 -30.05
N SER A 120 -48.95 -1.68 -30.67
CA SER A 120 -49.56 -3.01 -30.56
C SER A 120 -48.72 -4.05 -31.32
N PHE A 121 -48.89 -5.34 -31.00
CA PHE A 121 -48.13 -6.44 -31.64
C PHE A 121 -48.21 -6.39 -33.18
N ASP A 122 -49.36 -6.01 -33.73
CA ASP A 122 -49.58 -5.87 -35.17
C ASP A 122 -48.84 -4.68 -35.83
N GLN A 123 -48.31 -3.74 -35.04
CA GLN A 123 -47.53 -2.59 -35.52
C GLN A 123 -46.01 -2.82 -35.44
N LEU A 124 -45.59 -3.95 -34.86
CA LEU A 124 -44.18 -4.32 -34.65
C LEU A 124 -43.68 -5.41 -35.62
N ASN A 125 -44.57 -5.99 -36.44
CA ASN A 125 -44.31 -6.96 -37.50
C ASN A 125 -44.61 -6.37 -38.88
#